data_AF-A0A1G9KCU2-F1
#
_entry.id   AF-A0A1G9KCU2-F1
#
_cell.length_a   1.000
_cell.length_b   1.000
_cell.length_c   1.000
_cell.angle_alpha   90.00
_cell.angle_beta   90.00
_cell.angle_gamma   90.00
#
_symmetry.space_group_name_H-M   'P 1'
#
loop_
_entity.id
_entity.type
_entity.pdbx_description
1 polymer ?
#
loop_
_entity_poly.entity_id
_entity_poly.type
_entity_poly.pdbx_seq_one_letter_code
_entity_poly.pdbx_strand_id
1 'polypeptide(L)' 'MILLQKIRNTFLGGKTMMINYFAMQIELGWITIETVPKRFRKQVQELVDLSHAGLQDEEAAE' A
#
# COMPACT_ATOMS: atom_id res chain seq x y z
N MET A 1 -27.32 -14.08 0.84
CA MET A 1 -26.27 -13.56 1.76
C MET A 1 -24.84 -14.01 1.43
N ILE A 2 -24.61 -15.10 0.67
CA ILE A 2 -23.25 -15.53 0.25
C ILE A 2 -22.68 -14.64 -0.89
N LEU A 3 -23.53 -14.23 -1.85
CA LEU A 3 -23.08 -13.47 -3.02
C LEU A 3 -22.57 -12.07 -2.65
N LEU A 4 -23.30 -11.34 -1.80
CA LEU A 4 -22.89 -10.00 -1.33
C LEU A 4 -21.55 -10.04 -0.58
N GLN A 5 -21.31 -11.08 0.22
CA GLN A 5 -20.02 -11.28 0.90
C GLN A 5 -18.88 -11.52 -0.10
N LYS A 6 -19.09 -12.37 -1.12
CA LYS A 6 -18.09 -12.60 -2.18
C LYS A 6 -17.75 -11.31 -2.94
N ILE A 7 -18.76 -10.52 -3.31
CA ILE A 7 -18.57 -9.24 -4.01
C ILE A 7 -17.76 -8.27 -3.13
N ARG A 8 -18.14 -8.15 -1.86
CA ARG A 8 -17.43 -7.30 -0.90
C ARG A 8 -15.96 -7.71 -0.77
N ASN A 9 -15.68 -9.01 -0.61
CA ASN A 9 -14.32 -9.52 -0.47
C ASN A 9 -13.49 -9.27 -1.73
N THR A 10 -14.09 -9.45 -2.91
CA THR A 10 -13.42 -9.16 -4.20
C THR A 10 -13.03 -7.69 -4.30
N PHE A 11 -13.94 -6.78 -3.94
CA PHE A 11 -13.67 -5.35 -3.96
C PHE A 11 -12.60 -4.93 -2.94
N LEU A 12 -12.66 -5.48 -1.73
CA LEU A 12 -11.64 -5.26 -0.70
C LEU A 12 -10.27 -5.75 -1.15
N GLY A 13 -10.18 -6.97 -1.69
CA GLY A 13 -8.94 -7.53 -2.23
C GLY A 13 -8.36 -6.69 -3.36
N GLY A 14 -9.20 -6.27 -4.32
CA GLY A 14 -8.79 -5.38 -5.40
C GLY A 14 -8.26 -4.04 -4.88
N LYS A 15 -8.92 -3.45 -3.87
CA LYS A 15 -8.45 -2.22 -3.22
C LYS A 15 -7.08 -2.41 -2.57
N THR A 16 -6.87 -3.50 -1.83
CA THR A 16 -5.58 -3.81 -1.20
C THR A 16 -4.47 -4.00 -2.23
N MET A 17 -4.74 -4.73 -3.32
CA MET A 17 -3.78 -4.92 -4.41
C MET A 17 -3.36 -3.59 -5.04
N MET A 18 -4.30 -2.67 -5.24
CA MET A 18 -3.99 -1.34 -5.77
C MET A 18 -3.09 -0.53 -4.84
N ILE A 19 -3.33 -0.57 -3.52
CA ILE A 19 -2.50 0.12 -2.53
C ILE A 19 -1.08 -0.43 -2.55
N ASN A 20 -0.93 -1.75 -2.50
CA ASN A 20 0.38 -2.41 -2.51
C ASN A 20 1.15 -2.09 -3.80
N TYR A 21 0.46 -2.08 -4.94
CA TYR A 21 1.07 -1.74 -6.21
C TYR A 21 1.60 -0.29 -6.22
N PHE A 22 0.81 0.69 -5.78
CA PHE A 22 1.27 2.07 -5.70
C PHE A 22 2.44 2.26 -4.74
N ALA A 23 2.41 1.60 -3.57
CA ALA A 23 3.53 1.65 -2.63
C ALA A 23 4.82 1.13 -3.28
N MET A 24 4.77 -0.03 -3.93
CA MET A 24 5.90 -0.59 -4.68
C MET A 24 6.42 0.38 -5.76
N GLN A 25 5.53 1.04 -6.52
CA GLN A 25 5.96 1.99 -7.54
C GLN A 25 6.67 3.23 -6.94
N ILE A 26 6.27 3.66 -5.74
CA ILE A 26 6.94 4.75 -5.01
C ILE A 26 8.30 4.29 -4.50
N GLU A 27 8.38 3.12 -3.87
CA GLU A 27 9.64 2.53 -3.36
C GLU A 27 10.68 2.37 -4.49
N LEU A 28 10.25 1.96 -5.68
CA LEU A 28 11.11 1.84 -6.86
C LEU A 28 11.40 3.18 -7.56
N GLY A 29 10.87 4.29 -7.06
CA GLY A 29 11.06 5.63 -7.61
C GLY A 29 10.37 5.88 -8.96
N TRP A 30 9.41 5.03 -9.36
CA TRP A 30 8.70 5.17 -10.64
C TRP A 30 7.67 6.30 -10.61
N ILE A 31 7.07 6.54 -9.45
CA ILE A 31 6.07 7.60 -9.24
C ILE A 31 6.27 8.27 -7.89
N THR A 32 5.65 9.44 -7.70
CA THR A 32 5.56 10.10 -6.39
C THR A 32 4.14 10.04 -5.83
N ILE A 33 3.96 10.29 -4.54
CA ILE A 33 2.67 10.19 -3.85
C ILE A 33 1.58 11.10 -4.44
N GLU A 34 1.95 12.19 -5.09
CA GLU A 34 1.03 13.13 -5.74
C GLU A 34 0.31 12.50 -6.94
N THR A 35 0.95 11.55 -7.60
CA THR A 35 0.40 10.82 -8.75
C THR A 35 -0.64 9.77 -8.32
N VAL A 36 -0.58 9.30 -7.07
CA VAL A 36 -1.53 8.35 -6.52
C VAL A 36 -2.91 9.01 -6.37
N PRO A 37 -4.02 8.33 -6.71
CA PRO A 37 -5.36 8.86 -6.51
C PRO A 37 -5.60 9.29 -5.05
N LYS A 38 -6.16 10.48 -4.84
CA LYS A 38 -6.34 11.10 -3.50
C LYS A 38 -6.89 10.14 -2.44
N ARG A 39 -7.85 9.29 -2.81
CA ARG A 39 -8.50 8.32 -1.91
C ARG A 39 -7.57 7.22 -1.35
N PHE A 40 -6.40 7.00 -1.97
CA PHE A 40 -5.43 5.98 -1.56
C PHE A 40 -4.15 6.55 -0.96
N ARG A 41 -3.86 7.85 -1.16
CA ARG A 41 -2.59 8.48 -0.74
C ARG A 41 -2.23 8.19 0.71
N LYS A 42 -3.17 8.38 1.64
CA LYS A 42 -2.92 8.13 3.07
C LYS A 42 -2.48 6.68 3.33
N GLN A 43 -3.20 5.71 2.77
CA GLN A 43 -2.91 4.29 2.97
C GLN A 43 -1.61 3.86 2.28
N VAL A 44 -1.29 4.46 1.13
CA VAL A 44 -0.02 4.20 0.42
C VAL A 44 1.14 4.79 1.21
N GLN A 45 1.02 6.03 1.70
CA GLN A 45 2.05 6.69 2.49
C GLN A 45 2.33 5.91 3.79
N GLU A 46 1.28 5.51 4.52
CA GLU A 46 1.44 4.69 5.72
C GLU A 46 2.19 3.37 5.44
N LEU A 47 1.92 2.73 4.29
CA LEU A 47 2.60 1.49 3.92
C LEU A 47 4.08 1.71 3.57
N VAL A 48 4.40 2.79 2.84
CA VAL A 48 5.78 3.21 2.51
C VAL A 48 6.55 3.60 3.77
N ASP A 49 5.92 4.32 4.70
CA ASP A 49 6.57 4.70 5.95
C ASP A 49 6.90 3.47 6.80
N LEU A 50 6.00 2.46 6.81
CA LEU A 50 6.22 1.20 7.52
C LEU A 50 7.35 0.36 6.92
N SER A 51 7.53 0.32 5.58
CA SER A 51 8.66 -0.38 4.96
C SER A 51 9.99 0.23 5.36
N HIS A 52 10.07 1.57 5.45
CA HIS A 52 11.30 2.26 5.88
C HIS A 52 11.57 2.15 7.38
N ALA A 53 10.53 2.07 8.22
CA ALA A 53 10.70 1.86 9.66
C ALA A 53 11.28 0.47 9.97
N GLY A 54 10.83 -0.57 9.25
CA GLY A 54 11.35 -1.93 9.42
C GLY A 54 12.83 -2.08 9.05
N LEU A 55 13.35 -1.25 8.14
CA LEU A 55 14.76 -1.27 7.73
C LEU A 55 15.70 -0.61 8.74
N GLN A 56 15.24 0.40 9.49
CA GLN A 56 16.05 1.09 10.50
C GLN A 56 16.36 0.21 11.72
N ASP A 57 15.46 -0.70 12.08
CA ASP A 57 15.68 -1.65 13.18
C ASP A 57 16.71 -2.73 12.81
N GLU A 58 16.90 -3.05 11.52
CA GLU A 58 17.91 -4.00 11.06
C GLU A 58 19.32 -3.38 11.01
N GLU A 59 19.47 -2.14 10.57
CA GLU A 59 20.77 -1.45 10.55
C GLU A 59 21.29 -1.06 11.94
N ALA A 60 20.41 -0.90 12.93
CA ALA A 60 20.80 -0.61 14.32
C ALA A 60 21.30 -1.84 15.10
N ALA A 61 21.17 -3.04 14.52
CA ALA A 61 21.52 -4.32 15.13
C ALA A 61 22.81 -4.96 14.58
N GLU A 62 23.48 -4.33 13.60
CA GLU A 62 24.84 -4.68 13.12
C GLU A 62 25.93 -3.79 13.75
#